data_AF-A0A845ZXN0-F1
#
_entry.id   AF-A0A845ZXN0-F1
#
_cell.length_a   1.000
_cell.length_b   1.000
_cell.length_c   1.000
_cell.angle_alpha   90.00
_cell.angle_beta   90.00
_cell.angle_gamma   90.00
#
_symmetry.space_group_name_H-M   'P 1'
#
loop_
_entity.id
_entity.type
_entity.pdbx_description
1 polymer ?
#
loop_
_entity_poly.entity_id
_entity_poly.type
_entity_poly.pdbx_seq_one_letter_code
_entity_poly.pdbx_strand_id
1 'polypeptide(L)'
;MAKRADIGSKRLISLAPNAWVQWVTGNPQVRASELLDAEFQWISRESDVIVKAYSPEHQEFLILNELQLRYSQAMPQRMRNYVALAEEKYNLSTYPVLINILPPPATVTIENCYESEF
;
A
#
# COMPACT_ATOMS: atom_id res chain seq x y z
N MET A 1 3.65 -3.01 19.78
CA MET A 1 3.66 -1.63 20.33
C MET A 1 3.75 -0.72 19.13
N ALA A 2 2.61 -0.18 18.70
CA ALA A 2 2.50 0.55 17.44
C ALA A 2 3.52 1.68 17.39
N LYS A 3 4.34 1.73 16.33
CA LYS A 3 5.23 2.86 16.15
C LYS A 3 4.35 4.08 15.91
N ARG A 4 4.70 5.23 16.50
CA ARG A 4 3.94 6.49 16.33
C ARG A 4 3.69 6.87 14.86
N ALA A 5 4.60 6.47 13.96
CA ALA A 5 4.44 6.68 12.52
C ALA A 5 3.23 5.92 11.94
N ASP A 6 2.97 4.71 12.43
CA ASP A 6 1.90 3.83 11.95
C ASP A 6 0.51 4.40 12.29
N ILE A 7 0.40 5.06 13.45
CA ILE A 7 -0.81 5.80 13.87
C ILE A 7 -1.05 7.01 12.95
N GLY A 8 0.03 7.64 12.48
CA GLY A 8 -0.05 8.79 11.58
C GLY A 8 -0.64 8.43 10.21
N SER A 9 -0.14 7.36 9.60
CA SER A 9 -0.57 6.93 8.25
C SER A 9 -2.03 6.48 8.23
N LYS A 10 -2.45 5.62 9.16
CA LYS A 10 -3.86 5.19 9.30
C LYS A 10 -4.79 6.38 9.49
N ARG A 11 -4.41 7.32 10.36
CA ARG A 11 -5.20 8.52 10.63
C ARG A 11 -5.26 9.46 9.43
N LEU A 12 -4.17 9.59 8.67
CA LEU A 12 -4.15 10.43 7.48
C LEU A 12 -5.08 9.90 6.38
N ILE A 13 -5.05 8.59 6.14
CA ILE A 13 -5.91 7.93 5.15
C ILE A 13 -7.38 8.00 5.58
N SER A 14 -7.66 7.83 6.87
CA SER A 14 -9.04 7.86 7.38
C SER A 14 -9.69 9.24 7.34
N LEU A 15 -8.92 10.34 7.25
CA LEU A 15 -9.46 11.70 7.12
C LEU A 15 -10.18 11.91 5.78
N ALA A 16 -9.67 11.33 4.69
CA ALA A 16 -10.26 11.47 3.36
C ALA A 16 -10.03 10.21 2.50
N PRO A 17 -10.68 9.06 2.82
CA PRO A 17 -10.39 7.79 2.17
C PRO A 17 -10.59 7.81 0.65
N ASN A 18 -11.67 8.45 0.17
CA ASN A 18 -11.95 8.58 -1.26
C ASN A 18 -10.90 9.43 -1.99
N ALA A 19 -10.50 10.55 -1.41
CA ALA A 19 -9.47 11.40 -2.00
C ALA A 19 -8.12 10.67 -2.04
N TRP A 20 -7.80 9.91 -0.99
CA TRP A 20 -6.60 9.09 -0.94
C TRP A 20 -6.56 8.05 -2.06
N VAL A 21 -7.59 7.20 -2.18
CA VAL A 21 -7.60 6.13 -3.19
C VAL A 21 -7.61 6.67 -4.61
N GLN A 22 -8.24 7.83 -4.85
CA GLN A 22 -8.21 8.49 -6.16
C GLN A 22 -6.84 9.07 -6.47
N TRP A 23 -6.15 9.64 -5.48
CA TRP A 23 -4.81 10.20 -5.66
C TRP A 23 -3.78 9.11 -5.95
N VAL A 24 -3.74 8.03 -5.17
CA VAL A 24 -2.74 6.98 -5.34
C VAL A 24 -2.93 6.15 -6.61
N THR A 25 -4.16 6.04 -7.12
CA THR A 25 -4.47 5.32 -8.37
C THR A 25 -4.50 6.22 -9.60
N GLY A 26 -4.59 7.54 -9.42
CA GLY A 26 -4.85 8.50 -10.51
C GLY A 26 -6.24 8.36 -11.14
N ASN A 27 -7.15 7.56 -10.55
CA ASN A 27 -8.46 7.27 -11.13
C ASN A 27 -9.60 7.91 -10.31
N PRO A 28 -10.33 8.90 -10.85
CA PRO A 28 -11.39 9.61 -10.13
C PRO A 28 -12.65 8.77 -9.90
N GLN A 29 -12.78 7.60 -10.51
CA GLN A 29 -13.91 6.69 -10.32
C GLN A 29 -13.71 5.71 -9.15
N VAL A 30 -12.49 5.62 -8.60
CA VAL A 30 -12.21 4.75 -7.46
C VAL A 30 -12.87 5.31 -6.20
N ARG A 31 -13.48 4.43 -5.41
CA ARG A 31 -14.11 4.74 -4.12
C ARG A 31 -13.55 3.82 -3.05
N ALA A 32 -13.28 4.36 -1.87
CA ALA A 32 -12.90 3.58 -0.71
C ALA A 32 -14.16 2.99 -0.09
N SER A 33 -14.15 1.67 0.12
CA SER A 33 -15.26 0.93 0.70
C SER A 33 -15.02 0.66 2.19
N GLU A 34 -13.84 0.17 2.53
CA GLU A 34 -13.50 -0.25 3.90
C GLU A 34 -12.00 -0.09 4.16
N LEU A 35 -11.62 0.34 5.37
CA LEU A 35 -10.23 0.26 5.84
C LEU A 35 -10.07 -1.06 6.59
N LEU A 36 -9.23 -1.94 6.06
CA LEU A 36 -8.95 -3.24 6.64
C LEU A 36 -7.74 -3.13 7.58
N ASP A 37 -7.83 -3.73 8.76
CA ASP A 37 -6.66 -3.89 9.61
C ASP A 37 -5.72 -4.95 8.99
N ALA A 38 -4.58 -4.47 8.48
CA ALA A 38 -3.52 -5.31 7.95
C ALA A 38 -2.66 -5.85 9.11
N GLU A 39 -3.27 -6.55 10.06
CA GLU A 39 -2.51 -7.40 10.97
C GLU A 39 -2.21 -8.71 10.24
N PHE A 40 -1.10 -8.75 9.51
CA PHE A 40 -0.52 -10.02 9.09
C PHE A 40 0.18 -10.61 10.31
N GLN A 41 -0.54 -11.42 11.10
CA GLN A 41 -0.02 -11.96 12.37
C GLN A 41 1.30 -12.73 12.22
N TRP A 42 1.61 -13.25 11.02
CA TRP A 42 2.85 -13.97 10.71
C TRP A 42 4.06 -13.06 10.43
N ILE A 43 3.85 -11.78 10.13
CA ILE A 43 4.91 -10.79 9.92
C ILE A 43 4.60 -9.62 10.87
N SER A 44 5.23 -9.60 12.04
CA SER A 44 5.02 -8.61 13.11
C SER A 44 5.22 -7.16 12.64
N ARG A 45 4.23 -6.60 11.95
CA ARG A 45 4.21 -5.25 11.41
C ARG A 45 2.77 -4.74 11.40
N GLU A 46 2.48 -3.91 12.40
CA GLU A 46 1.20 -3.23 12.63
C GLU A 46 0.95 -2.06 11.64
N SER A 47 1.82 -1.89 10.62
CA SER A 47 2.05 -0.61 9.94
C SER A 47 1.26 -0.37 8.65
N ASP A 48 0.68 -1.40 8.04
CA ASP A 48 0.23 -1.30 6.65
C ASP A 48 -1.27 -0.99 6.62
N VAL A 49 -1.67 -0.07 5.75
CA VAL A 49 -3.09 0.32 5.61
C VAL A 49 -3.60 -0.29 4.32
N ILE A 50 -4.43 -1.32 4.46
CA ILE A 50 -5.15 -1.89 3.33
C ILE A 50 -6.50 -1.20 3.24
N VAL A 51 -6.79 -0.64 2.07
CA VAL A 51 -8.09 -0.06 1.77
C VAL A 51 -8.78 -0.96 0.76
N LYS A 52 -9.91 -1.54 1.12
CA LYS A 52 -10.81 -2.14 0.15
C LYS A 52 -11.42 -1.02 -0.67
N ALA A 53 -11.30 -1.11 -1.98
CA ALA A 53 -11.77 -0.10 -2.91
C ALA A 53 -12.65 -0.73 -3.99
N TYR A 54 -13.43 0.13 -4.64
CA TYR A 54 -14.28 -0.23 -5.77
C TYR A 54 -14.02 0.70 -6.95
N SER A 55 -14.04 0.16 -8.16
CA SER A 55 -14.16 0.93 -9.39
C SER A 55 -15.07 0.22 -10.40
N PRO A 56 -15.75 0.94 -11.30
CA PRO A 56 -16.57 0.32 -12.34
C PRO A 56 -15.78 -0.66 -13.24
N GLU A 57 -14.50 -0.39 -13.47
CA GLU A 57 -13.62 -1.17 -14.34
C GLU A 57 -13.10 -2.45 -13.66
N HIS A 58 -12.65 -2.35 -12.40
CA HIS A 58 -11.98 -3.44 -11.69
C HIS A 58 -12.81 -4.10 -10.59
N GLN A 59 -14.07 -3.68 -10.41
CA GLN A 59 -14.93 -4.13 -9.31
C GLN A 59 -14.26 -3.90 -7.95
N GLU A 60 -14.42 -4.82 -6.99
CA GLU A 60 -13.77 -4.76 -5.69
C GLU A 60 -12.31 -5.21 -5.79
N PHE A 61 -11.41 -4.42 -5.20
CA PHE A 61 -9.98 -4.71 -5.13
C PHE A 61 -9.38 -4.12 -3.86
N LEU A 62 -8.13 -4.47 -3.56
CA LEU A 62 -7.39 -3.93 -2.43
C LEU A 62 -6.38 -2.89 -2.89
N ILE A 63 -6.23 -1.83 -2.12
CA ILE A 63 -5.11 -0.89 -2.22
C ILE A 63 -4.24 -1.09 -1.00
N LEU A 64 -3.03 -1.61 -1.21
CA LEU A 64 -2.07 -1.88 -0.16
C LEU A 64 -1.10 -0.71 -0.06
N ASN A 65 -1.19 0.07 1.02
CA ASN A 65 -0.39 1.27 1.20
C ASN A 65 0.81 1.00 2.11
N GLU A 66 1.99 1.25 1.57
CA GLU A 66 3.27 1.25 2.28
C GLU A 66 3.84 2.68 2.28
N LEU A 67 3.89 3.30 3.46
CA LEU A 67 4.48 4.63 3.63
C LEU A 67 5.88 4.48 4.25
N GLN A 68 6.90 4.91 3.51
CA GLN A 68 8.29 4.91 3.95
C GLN A 68 8.83 6.33 4.05
N LEU A 69 9.67 6.58 5.04
CA LEU A 69 10.35 7.89 5.14
C LEU A 69 11.35 8.06 3.99
N ARG A 70 12.06 7.00 3.60
CA ARG A 70 13.03 6.96 2.51
C ARG A 70 12.95 5.62 1.79
N TYR A 71 13.32 5.61 0.52
CA TYR A 71 13.43 4.40 -0.28
C TYR A 71 14.50 3.44 0.27
N SER A 72 14.25 2.14 0.12
CA SER A 72 15.19 1.04 0.39
C SER A 72 15.18 0.05 -0.76
N GLN A 73 16.34 -0.51 -1.11
CA GLN A 73 16.45 -1.51 -2.18
C GLN A 73 15.70 -2.82 -1.88
N ALA A 74 15.37 -3.08 -0.61
CA ALA A 74 14.54 -4.23 -0.24
C ALA A 74 13.03 -4.00 -0.50
N MET A 75 12.61 -2.77 -0.84
CA MET A 75 11.19 -2.44 -0.97
C MET A 75 10.44 -3.24 -2.04
N PRO A 76 11.00 -3.48 -3.24
CA PRO A 76 10.31 -4.25 -4.27
C PRO A 76 9.95 -5.66 -3.84
N GLN A 77 10.90 -6.37 -3.23
CA GLN A 77 10.68 -7.72 -2.72
C GLN A 77 9.64 -7.71 -1.60
N ARG A 78 9.70 -6.72 -0.70
CA ARG A 78 8.69 -6.55 0.35
C ARG A 78 7.29 -6.35 -0.21
N MET A 79 7.13 -5.41 -1.16
CA MET A 79 5.83 -5.12 -1.77
C MET A 79 5.25 -6.35 -2.46
N ARG A 80 6.08 -7.11 -3.19
CA ARG A 80 5.66 -8.37 -3.81
C ARG A 80 5.12 -9.38 -2.80
N ASN A 81 5.81 -9.57 -1.68
CA ASN A 81 5.37 -10.47 -0.63
C ASN A 81 4.05 -10.01 0.02
N TYR A 82 3.89 -8.70 0.20
CA TYR A 82 2.68 -8.14 0.82
C TYR A 82 1.45 -8.27 -0.09
N VAL A 83 1.62 -8.05 -1.39
CA VAL A 83 0.59 -8.31 -2.39
C VAL A 83 0.13 -9.77 -2.28
N ALA A 84 1.06 -10.72 -2.33
CA ALA A 84 0.72 -12.15 -2.25
C ALA A 84 -0.06 -12.50 -0.97
N LEU A 85 0.36 -11.97 0.18
CA LEU A 85 -0.34 -12.21 1.46
C LEU A 85 -1.74 -11.57 1.51
N ALA A 86 -1.90 -10.37 0.94
CA ALA A 86 -3.20 -9.71 0.87
C ALA A 86 -4.17 -10.46 -0.04
N GLU A 87 -3.68 -10.90 -1.20
CA GLU A 87 -4.45 -11.70 -2.16
C GLU A 87 -4.85 -13.04 -1.56
N GLU A 88 -3.95 -13.73 -0.85
CA GLU A 88 -4.25 -14.98 -0.14
C GLU A 88 -5.32 -14.78 0.94
N LYS A 89 -5.19 -13.71 1.75
CA LYS A 89 -6.09 -13.47 2.90
C LYS A 89 -7.50 -13.07 2.48
N TYR A 90 -7.63 -12.24 1.45
CA TYR A 90 -8.90 -11.59 1.09
C TYR A 90 -9.49 -12.06 -0.23
N ASN A 91 -8.75 -12.84 -1.03
CA ASN A 91 -9.17 -13.33 -2.34
C ASN A 91 -9.63 -12.19 -3.29
N LEU A 92 -8.90 -11.08 -3.27
CA LEU A 92 -9.13 -9.88 -4.09
C LEU A 92 -7.79 -9.43 -4.67
N SER A 93 -7.79 -9.00 -5.94
CA SER A 93 -6.60 -8.42 -6.58
C SER A 93 -6.09 -7.22 -5.78
N THR A 94 -4.76 -7.11 -5.66
CA THR A 94 -4.14 -6.06 -4.85
C THR A 94 -3.32 -5.08 -5.69
N TYR A 95 -3.63 -3.79 -5.55
CA TYR A 95 -2.89 -2.67 -6.12
C TYR A 95 -1.86 -2.16 -5.09
N PRO A 96 -0.55 -2.44 -5.28
CA PRO A 96 0.49 -2.00 -4.35
C PRO A 96 0.80 -0.51 -4.52
N VAL A 97 0.84 0.22 -3.42
CA VAL A 97 1.19 1.64 -3.35
C VAL A 97 2.38 1.81 -2.42
N LEU A 98 3.50 2.31 -2.95
CA LEU A 98 4.68 2.67 -2.17
C LEU A 98 4.88 4.19 -2.22
N ILE A 99 4.81 4.85 -1.07
CA ILE A 99 5.04 6.29 -0.93
C ILE A 99 6.33 6.52 -0.14
N ASN A 100 7.31 7.18 -0.76
CA ASN A 100 8.51 7.64 -0.08
C ASN A 100 8.35 9.13 0.25
N ILE A 101 8.30 9.49 1.52
CA ILE A 101 8.05 10.87 1.99
C ILE A 101 9.20 11.80 1.64
N LEU A 102 10.44 11.33 1.81
CA LEU A 102 11.64 12.08 1.46
C LEU A 102 12.21 11.58 0.14
N PRO A 103 12.81 12.47 -0.67
CA PRO A 103 13.47 12.06 -1.90
C PRO A 103 14.58 11.04 -1.60
N PRO A 104 14.78 10.07 -2.51
CA PRO A 104 15.92 9.17 -2.41
C PRO A 104 17.22 9.97 -2.54
N PRO A 105 18.35 9.44 -2.05
CA PRO A 105 19.66 10.00 -2.38
C PRO A 105 19.83 10.11 -3.90
N ALA A 106 20.55 11.12 -4.39
CA ALA A 106 20.77 11.34 -5.83
C ALA A 106 21.46 10.15 -6.54
N THR A 107 22.05 9.24 -5.78
CA THR A 107 22.69 8.00 -6.25
C THR A 107 21.72 6.84 -6.45
N VAL A 108 20.43 7.02 -6.16
CA VAL A 108 19.42 5.96 -6.19
C VAL A 108 18.32 6.30 -7.18
N THR A 109 18.21 5.50 -8.23
CA THR A 109 17.07 5.50 -9.16
C THR A 109 16.00 4.55 -8.64
N ILE A 110 14.75 5.02 -8.57
CA ILE A 110 13.60 4.19 -8.22
C ILE A 110 12.92 3.78 -9.52
N GLU A 111 12.90 2.48 -9.80
CA GLU A 111 12.25 1.94 -10.99
C GLU A 111 10.72 1.91 -10.83
N ASN A 112 10.03 1.97 -11.98
CA ASN A 112 8.57 1.91 -12.06
C ASN A 112 8.03 0.47 -12.13
N CYS A 113 8.89 -0.52 -12.35
CA CYS A 113 8.54 -1.94 -12.36
C CYS A 113 9.68 -2.76 -11.73
N TYR A 114 9.33 -3.89 -11.11
CA TYR A 114 10.29 -4.81 -10.50
C TYR A 114 9.92 -6.26 -10.78
N GLU A 115 10.74 -6.91 -11.61
CA GLU A 115 10.59 -8.30 -11.99
C GLU A 115 11.74 -9.13 -11.41
N SER A 116 11.54 -10.44 -11.29
CA SER A 116 12.55 -11.38 -10.84
C SER A 116 12.38 -12.67 -11.65
N GLU A 117 13.47 -13.12 -12.25
CA GLU A 117 13.55 -14.40 -12.97
C GLU A 117 14.58 -15.31 -12.27
N PHE A 118 14.50 -16.62 -12.52
CA PHE A 118 15.39 -17.63 -11.95
C PHE A 118 16.16 -18.36 -13.05
#